data_AF-A0A852DJL7-F1
#
_entry.id   AF-A0A852DJL7-F1
#
_cell.length_a   1.000
_cell.length_b   1.000
_cell.length_c   1.000
_cell.angle_alpha   90.00
_cell.angle_beta   90.00
_cell.angle_gamma   90.00
#
_symmetry.space_group_name_H-M   'P 1'
#
loop_
_entity.id
_entity.type
_entity.pdbx_description
1 polymer ?
#
loop_
_entity_poly.entity_id
_entity_poly.type
_entity_poly.pdbx_seq_one_letter_code
_entity_poly.pdbx_strand_id
1 'polypeptide(L)'
;MVEELNSGKVMYGFCRVRDPNSGLPKYVLVNWTGEGVNDVRKGACANHVSTVANFLKGAHVTINARAEEDVEPELIMEKVAKASGANYSFHKESSKFQDSGPQAPVGSVYQKTNAMSEIKRVNKDNFWAKAEKDEQERRQEERRRAEQERQRLEQERRQRELREAAGRERLCQARASEIEAHKRMRHTAASGGASRWRKPRWGIHLSPGHGGAAWALPCAPGPWLTPCPLPGQEAATLIAQRAVNPRDIFKQRERAGPGDTGLPAQPG
;
A
#
# COMPACT_ATOMS: atom_id res chain seq x y z
N MET A 1 -0.97 27.68 44.14
CA MET A 1 -0.84 27.59 42.67
C MET A 1 -1.94 26.71 42.08
N VAL A 2 -2.11 25.48 42.56
CA VAL A 2 -3.15 24.56 42.04
C VAL A 2 -4.57 25.08 42.32
N GLU A 3 -4.81 25.65 43.50
CA GLU A 3 -6.13 26.14 43.94
C GLU A 3 -6.70 27.33 43.12
N GLU A 4 -5.86 28.03 42.35
CA GLU A 4 -6.27 29.18 41.54
C GLU A 4 -6.58 28.79 40.08
N LEU A 5 -6.36 27.52 39.71
CA LEU A 5 -6.53 27.04 38.34
C LEU A 5 -7.98 26.63 38.09
N ASN A 6 -8.66 27.41 37.25
CA ASN A 6 -10.00 27.14 36.77
C ASN A 6 -10.01 26.20 35.54
N SER A 7 -10.75 25.09 35.63
CA SER A 7 -10.89 24.09 34.56
C SER A 7 -11.64 24.59 33.30
N GLY A 8 -12.36 25.71 33.38
CA GLY A 8 -13.10 26.30 32.26
C GLY A 8 -12.34 27.37 31.47
N LYS A 9 -11.08 27.66 31.82
CA LYS A 9 -10.28 28.74 31.23
C LYS A 9 -8.89 28.27 30.83
N VAL A 10 -8.32 28.95 29.83
CA VAL A 10 -6.90 28.86 29.51
C VAL A 10 -6.16 29.91 30.33
N MET A 11 -5.12 29.49 31.04
CA MET A 11 -4.34 30.36 31.92
C MET A 11 -2.86 30.05 31.77
N TYR A 12 -2.04 30.97 32.26
CA TYR A 12 -0.59 30.82 32.28
C TYR A 12 -0.11 31.05 33.71
N GLY A 13 0.68 30.11 34.21
CA GLY A 13 1.33 30.21 35.50
C GLY A 13 2.83 30.45 35.32
N PHE A 14 3.39 31.36 36.10
CA PHE A 14 4.85 31.55 36.16
C PHE A 14 5.30 31.43 37.61
N CYS A 15 6.03 30.37 37.91
CA CYS A 15 6.45 30.08 39.27
C CYS A 15 7.97 29.97 39.39
N ARG A 16 8.48 30.35 40.55
CA ARG A 16 9.89 30.19 40.92
C ARG A 16 10.01 28.99 41.85
N VAL A 17 10.87 28.05 41.48
CA VAL A 17 11.10 26.79 42.18
C VAL A 17 12.59 26.66 42.49
N ARG A 18 12.95 26.06 43.61
CA ARG A 18 14.36 25.73 43.90
C ARG A 18 14.64 24.33 43.37
N ASP A 19 15.65 24.21 42.52
CA ASP A 19 16.05 22.91 41.99
C ASP A 19 16.64 22.03 43.10
N PRO A 20 16.18 20.77 43.26
CA PRO A 20 16.67 19.88 44.33
C PRO A 20 18.15 19.49 44.16
N ASN A 21 18.66 19.51 42.92
CA ASN A 21 20.04 19.10 42.63
C ASN A 21 21.06 20.24 42.81
N SER A 22 20.77 21.42 42.27
CA SER A 22 21.68 22.57 42.30
C SER A 22 21.38 23.59 43.42
N GLY A 23 20.19 23.54 44.02
CA GLY A 23 19.72 24.55 44.98
C GLY A 23 19.45 25.93 44.36
N LEU A 24 19.67 26.09 43.05
CA LEU A 24 19.48 27.36 42.36
C LEU A 24 18.00 27.61 42.06
N PRO A 25 17.55 28.88 42.11
CA PRO A 25 16.20 29.23 41.73
C PRO A 25 16.02 29.12 40.21
N LYS A 26 15.00 28.37 39.80
CA LYS A 26 14.58 28.22 38.40
C LYS A 26 13.17 28.70 38.21
N TYR A 27 12.89 29.19 37.02
CA TYR A 27 11.57 29.65 36.64
C TYR A 27 10.87 28.63 35.76
N VAL A 28 9.62 28.33 36.08
CA VAL A 28 8.79 27.38 35.34
C VAL A 28 7.60 28.13 34.77
N LEU A 29 7.40 27.96 33.46
CA LEU A 29 6.21 28.42 32.75
C LEU A 29 5.23 27.26 32.65
N VAL A 30 4.03 27.41 33.18
CA VAL A 30 2.94 26.44 33.11
C VAL A 30 1.88 26.95 32.15
N ASN A 31 1.66 26.24 31.05
CA ASN A 31 0.58 26.48 30.10
C ASN A 31 -0.62 25.63 30.52
N TRP A 32 -1.58 26.24 31.21
CA TRP A 32 -2.79 25.57 31.69
C TRP A 32 -3.88 25.64 30.63
N THR A 33 -4.33 24.47 30.17
CA THR A 33 -5.49 24.33 29.29
C THR A 33 -6.54 23.50 30.00
N GLY A 34 -7.44 24.16 30.74
CA GLY A 34 -8.47 23.47 31.50
C GLY A 34 -9.34 22.56 30.62
N GLU A 35 -9.77 21.44 31.19
CA GLU A 35 -10.55 20.40 30.51
C GLU A 35 -11.84 20.94 29.86
N GLY A 36 -12.53 21.84 30.56
CA GLY A 36 -13.81 22.44 30.16
C GLY A 36 -13.72 23.54 29.09
N VAL A 37 -12.53 23.79 28.53
CA VAL A 37 -12.36 24.74 27.42
C VAL A 37 -12.86 24.11 26.12
N ASN A 38 -13.68 24.83 25.35
CA ASN A 38 -14.13 24.40 24.02
C ASN A 38 -12.93 24.14 23.07
N ASP A 39 -12.97 23.07 22.28
CA ASP A 39 -11.91 22.64 21.37
C ASP A 39 -11.51 23.71 20.34
N VAL A 40 -12.47 24.54 19.89
CA VAL A 40 -12.18 25.68 19.00
C VAL A 40 -11.26 26.68 19.69
N ARG A 41 -11.48 26.93 20.99
CA ARG A 41 -10.61 27.82 21.80
C ARG A 41 -9.27 27.17 22.10
N LYS A 42 -9.22 25.86 22.37
CA LYS A 42 -7.96 25.12 22.58
C LYS A 42 -7.04 25.28 21.36
N GLY A 43 -7.59 25.18 20.14
CA GLY A 43 -6.84 25.40 18.90
C GLY A 43 -6.31 26.83 18.75
N ALA A 44 -7.15 27.83 19.04
CA ALA A 44 -6.75 29.24 18.96
C ALA A 44 -5.66 29.62 19.98
N CYS A 45 -5.69 29.04 21.18
CA CYS A 45 -4.73 29.33 22.25
C CYS A 45 -3.30 28.88 21.93
N ALA A 46 -3.09 27.93 21.01
CA ALA A 46 -1.76 27.52 20.56
C ALA A 46 -0.94 28.70 20.00
N ASN A 47 -1.61 29.67 19.36
CA ASN A 47 -0.97 30.86 18.82
C ASN A 47 -0.45 31.80 19.93
N HIS A 48 -1.14 31.85 21.07
CA HIS A 48 -0.78 32.74 22.18
C HIS A 48 0.39 32.18 23.02
N VAL A 49 0.58 30.86 23.05
CA VAL A 49 1.67 30.22 23.82
C VAL A 49 3.03 30.79 23.43
N SER A 50 3.28 31.01 22.13
CA SER A 50 4.55 31.57 21.65
C SER A 50 4.75 33.01 22.13
N THR A 51 3.71 33.84 22.08
CA THR A 51 3.75 35.22 22.57
C THR A 51 3.99 35.27 24.07
N VAL A 52 3.33 34.40 24.85
CA VAL A 52 3.50 34.34 26.31
C VAL A 52 4.88 33.83 26.69
N ALA A 53 5.41 32.81 26.00
CA ALA A 53 6.78 32.35 26.21
C ALA A 53 7.81 33.44 25.90
N ASN A 54 7.56 34.25 24.87
CA ASN A 54 8.38 35.42 24.52
C ASN A 54 8.24 36.58 25.51
N PHE A 55 7.09 36.72 26.17
CA PHE A 55 6.87 37.71 27.21
C PHE A 55 7.57 37.30 28.52
N LEU A 56 7.37 36.04 28.94
CA LEU A 56 7.97 35.45 30.14
C LEU A 56 9.35 34.83 29.83
N LYS A 57 10.26 35.68 29.35
CA LYS A 57 11.63 35.26 29.04
C LYS A 57 12.33 34.77 30.31
N GLY A 58 13.18 33.75 30.18
CA GLY A 58 13.93 33.17 31.30
C GLY A 58 13.24 32.00 32.00
N ALA A 59 12.11 31.51 31.46
CA ALA A 59 11.58 30.20 31.84
C ALA A 59 12.61 29.11 31.50
N HIS A 60 13.03 28.36 32.50
CA HIS A 60 13.97 27.24 32.36
C HIS A 60 13.24 25.98 31.89
N VAL A 61 11.99 25.82 32.34
CA VAL A 61 11.14 24.69 32.02
C VAL A 61 9.77 25.21 31.60
N THR A 62 9.24 24.66 30.51
CA THR A 62 7.87 24.91 30.08
C THR A 62 7.06 23.62 30.23
N ILE A 63 5.94 23.69 30.95
CA ILE A 63 5.06 22.55 31.24
C ILE A 63 3.70 22.85 30.62
N ASN A 64 3.21 21.94 29.78
CA ASN A 64 1.83 21.97 29.30
C ASN A 64 1.01 21.09 30.22
N ALA A 65 0.03 21.69 30.91
CA ALA A 65 -0.86 21.01 31.84
C ALA A 65 -2.30 21.10 31.34
N ARG A 66 -3.04 19.99 31.45
CA ARG A 66 -4.46 19.93 31.06
C ARG A 66 -5.40 19.74 32.24
N ALA A 67 -4.89 19.15 33.30
CA ALA A 67 -5.64 18.85 34.50
C ALA A 67 -4.76 19.05 35.74
N GLU A 68 -5.38 19.03 36.91
CA GLU A 68 -4.74 19.42 38.16
C GLU A 68 -3.63 18.45 38.58
N GLU A 69 -3.71 17.19 38.14
CA GLU A 69 -2.66 16.20 38.31
C GLU A 69 -1.35 16.62 37.63
N ASP A 70 -1.40 17.34 36.49
CA ASP A 70 -0.19 17.73 35.76
C ASP A 70 0.60 18.87 36.44
N VAL A 71 -0.04 19.58 37.37
CA VAL A 71 0.52 20.73 38.10
C VAL A 71 0.84 20.40 39.55
N GLU A 72 0.80 19.12 39.92
CA GLU A 72 1.26 18.69 41.22
C GLU A 72 2.73 19.10 41.46
N PRO A 73 3.06 19.56 42.68
CA PRO A 73 4.38 20.06 43.00
C PRO A 73 5.47 19.00 42.76
N GLU A 74 5.16 17.72 43.00
CA GLU A 74 6.10 16.61 42.81
C GLU A 74 6.51 16.45 41.35
N LEU A 75 5.54 16.46 40.42
CA LEU A 75 5.80 16.35 38.97
C LEU A 75 6.51 17.58 38.41
N ILE A 76 6.17 18.77 38.90
CA ILE A 76 6.88 20.00 38.53
C ILE A 76 8.34 19.91 38.99
N MET A 77 8.59 19.48 40.23
CA MET A 77 9.93 19.32 40.79
C MET A 77 10.74 18.28 40.03
N GLU A 78 10.15 17.15 39.65
CA GLU A 78 10.80 16.13 38.83
C GLU A 78 11.24 16.69 37.46
N LYS A 79 10.33 17.41 36.77
CA LYS A 79 10.64 18.05 35.48
C LYS A 79 11.74 19.10 35.63
N VAL A 80 11.73 19.88 36.71
CA VAL A 80 12.79 20.86 37.02
C VAL A 80 14.13 20.18 37.29
N ALA A 81 14.14 19.10 38.08
CA ALA A 81 15.33 18.32 38.38
C ALA A 81 15.95 17.72 37.12
N LYS A 82 15.11 17.17 36.23
CA LYS A 82 15.54 16.59 34.94
C LYS A 82 16.08 17.66 33.99
N ALA A 83 15.43 18.81 33.90
CA ALA A 83 15.88 19.94 33.11
C ALA A 83 17.16 20.59 33.68
N SER A 84 17.57 20.21 34.90
CA SER A 84 18.66 20.88 35.58
C SER A 84 20.05 20.61 35.01
N GLY A 85 20.24 19.49 34.32
CA GLY A 85 21.56 19.11 33.80
C GLY A 85 22.61 18.81 34.90
N ALA A 86 22.31 19.11 36.17
CA ALA A 86 23.16 18.85 37.33
C ALA A 86 23.13 17.37 37.81
N ASN A 87 22.57 16.46 37.01
CA ASN A 87 22.55 15.02 37.31
C ASN A 87 23.91 14.33 37.07
N TYR A 88 24.90 15.04 36.51
CA TYR A 88 26.27 14.54 36.40
C TYR A 88 26.99 14.68 37.75
N SER A 89 26.76 13.72 38.65
CA SER A 89 27.50 13.64 39.91
C SER A 89 28.85 12.94 39.71
N PHE A 90 29.88 13.71 39.35
CA PHE A 90 31.28 13.26 39.41
C PHE A 90 31.85 13.21 40.84
N HIS A 91 31.01 13.27 41.87
CA HIS A 91 31.43 13.35 43.29
C HIS A 91 30.59 12.48 44.24
N LYS A 92 29.72 11.59 43.73
CA LYS A 92 29.02 10.58 44.53
C LYS A 92 29.61 9.17 44.43
N GLU A 93 30.74 9.00 43.74
CA GLU A 93 31.59 7.86 44.04
C GLU A 93 32.28 8.15 45.37
N SER A 94 31.88 7.40 46.40
CA SER A 94 32.58 7.39 47.68
C SER A 94 34.07 7.22 47.41
N SER A 95 34.89 8.20 47.83
CA SER A 95 36.35 8.12 47.85
C SER A 95 36.79 7.02 48.81
N LYS A 96 36.62 5.75 48.41
CA LYS A 96 37.31 4.61 48.99
C LYS A 96 38.61 4.43 48.23
N PHE A 97 39.48 5.43 48.28
CA PHE A 97 40.88 5.23 48.00
C PHE A 97 41.60 5.45 49.33
N GLN A 98 41.87 4.32 50.01
CA GLN A 98 42.74 4.33 51.17
C GLN A 98 44.13 4.76 50.73
N ASP A 99 44.60 5.82 51.36
CA ASP A 99 45.97 6.31 51.31
C ASP A 99 46.89 5.24 51.93
N SER A 100 47.61 4.50 51.08
CA SER A 100 48.76 3.72 51.51
C SER A 100 49.65 3.38 50.30
N GLY A 101 50.55 4.31 49.96
CA GLY A 101 51.70 4.06 49.09
C GLY A 101 52.33 5.36 48.56
N PRO A 102 53.68 5.46 48.48
CA PRO A 102 54.34 6.65 47.97
C PRO A 102 53.91 6.92 46.52
N GLN A 103 53.32 8.11 46.32
CA GLN A 103 52.74 8.55 45.07
C GLN A 103 53.83 8.70 44.01
N ALA A 104 53.91 7.74 43.08
CA ALA A 104 54.83 7.79 41.95
C ALA A 104 54.53 9.01 41.07
N PRO A 105 55.52 9.51 40.29
CA PRO A 105 55.34 10.69 39.46
C PRO A 105 54.12 10.53 38.55
N VAL A 106 53.20 11.49 38.63
CA VAL A 106 51.94 11.46 37.88
C VAL A 106 52.24 11.64 36.40
N GLY A 107 52.34 10.53 35.67
CA GLY A 107 52.40 10.54 34.21
C GLY A 107 51.12 11.16 33.64
N SER A 108 51.20 11.81 32.49
CA SER A 108 50.00 12.29 31.80
C SER A 108 49.01 11.13 31.63
N VAL A 109 47.80 11.28 32.18
CA VAL A 109 46.65 10.33 32.09
C VAL A 109 46.12 10.22 30.65
N TYR A 110 46.83 10.79 29.66
CA TYR A 110 46.49 10.66 28.26
C TYR A 110 46.91 9.27 27.75
N GLN A 111 45.95 8.35 27.73
CA GLN A 111 46.01 7.21 26.82
C GLN A 111 45.43 7.63 25.48
N LYS A 112 46.23 7.53 24.41
CA LYS A 112 45.73 7.75 23.06
C LYS A 112 44.66 6.71 22.75
N THR A 113 43.41 7.16 22.66
CA THR A 113 42.28 6.29 22.34
C THR A 113 42.53 5.63 20.98
N ASN A 114 42.67 4.30 21.00
CA ASN A 114 42.85 3.53 19.79
C ASN A 114 41.47 3.30 19.15
N ALA A 115 41.16 4.05 18.10
CA ALA A 115 39.87 3.99 17.41
C ALA A 115 39.49 2.55 16.99
N MET A 116 40.46 1.71 16.65
CA MET A 116 40.21 0.32 16.25
C MET A 116 39.76 -0.57 17.41
N SER A 117 40.16 -0.29 18.65
CA SER A 117 39.72 -1.08 19.81
C SER A 117 38.41 -0.56 20.41
N GLU A 118 38.05 0.70 20.15
CA GLU A 118 36.78 1.30 20.59
C GLU A 118 35.62 0.95 19.65
N ILE A 119 35.84 0.95 18.33
CA ILE A 119 34.85 0.53 17.33
C ILE A 119 34.45 -0.94 17.50
N LYS A 120 35.38 -1.79 17.96
CA LYS A 120 35.13 -3.23 18.22
C LYS A 120 34.37 -3.51 19.53
N ARG A 121 34.21 -2.54 20.43
CA ARG A 121 33.50 -2.75 21.71
C ARG A 121 31.99 -2.78 21.58
N VAL A 122 31.45 -2.33 20.44
CA VAL A 122 30.03 -2.42 20.15
C VAL A 122 29.82 -3.58 19.18
N ASN A 123 29.01 -4.57 19.58
CA ASN A 123 28.56 -5.70 18.75
C ASN A 123 27.63 -5.23 17.61
N LYS A 124 28.10 -4.28 16.81
CA LYS A 124 27.39 -3.59 15.73
C LYS A 124 26.97 -4.57 14.64
N ASP A 125 27.77 -5.60 14.39
CA ASP A 125 27.48 -6.64 13.41
C ASP A 125 26.28 -7.49 13.84
N ASN A 126 26.07 -7.72 15.15
CA ASN A 126 24.89 -8.42 15.65
C ASN A 126 23.60 -7.59 15.50
N PHE A 127 23.69 -6.27 15.58
CA PHE A 127 22.53 -5.39 15.39
C PHE A 127 22.08 -5.37 13.93
N TRP A 128 23.01 -5.18 13.00
CA TRP A 128 22.71 -5.20 11.56
C TRP A 128 22.28 -6.58 11.08
N ALA A 129 22.92 -7.66 11.55
CA ALA A 129 22.50 -9.02 11.23
C ALA A 129 21.09 -9.34 11.73
N LYS A 130 20.71 -8.84 12.92
CA LYS A 130 19.35 -9.01 13.44
C LYS A 130 18.32 -8.21 12.62
N ALA A 131 18.64 -6.96 12.28
CA ALA A 131 17.76 -6.12 11.46
C ALA A 131 17.58 -6.68 10.03
N GLU A 132 18.65 -7.20 9.43
CA GLU A 132 18.59 -7.81 8.10
C GLU A 132 17.78 -9.11 8.10
N LYS A 133 17.93 -9.93 9.15
CA LYS A 133 17.13 -11.15 9.31
C LYS A 133 15.64 -10.85 9.48
N ASP A 134 15.29 -9.84 10.29
CA ASP A 134 13.91 -9.40 10.52
C ASP A 134 13.27 -8.87 9.22
N GLU A 135 14.01 -8.07 8.44
CA GLU A 135 13.58 -7.60 7.13
C GLU A 135 13.39 -8.76 6.12
N GLN A 136 14.27 -9.77 6.17
CA GLN A 136 14.17 -10.95 5.31
C GLN A 136 12.94 -11.80 5.66
N GLU A 137 12.64 -11.99 6.94
CA GLU A 137 11.44 -12.71 7.41
C GLU A 137 10.16 -11.99 6.96
N ARG A 138 10.10 -10.66 7.11
CA ARG A 138 8.97 -9.87 6.60
C ARG A 138 8.74 -10.07 5.10
N ARG A 139 9.81 -10.00 4.30
CA ARG A 139 9.74 -10.22 2.84
C ARG A 139 9.34 -11.64 2.46
N GLN A 140 9.77 -12.64 3.22
CA GLN A 140 9.37 -14.03 3.00
C GLN A 140 7.89 -14.23 3.33
N GLU A 141 7.40 -13.60 4.39
CA GLU A 141 5.99 -13.67 4.74
C GLU A 141 5.09 -13.01 3.70
N GLU A 142 5.47 -11.83 3.20
CA GLU A 142 4.76 -11.16 2.09
C GLU A 142 4.74 -12.02 0.82
N ARG A 143 5.88 -12.63 0.44
CA ARG A 143 5.92 -13.56 -0.69
C ARG A 143 5.02 -14.77 -0.48
N ARG A 144 5.05 -15.36 0.72
CA ARG A 144 4.21 -16.51 1.05
C ARG A 144 2.72 -16.17 0.98
N ARG A 145 2.32 -14.99 1.48
CA ARG A 145 0.93 -14.50 1.39
C ARG A 145 0.54 -14.26 -0.07
N ALA A 146 1.40 -13.61 -0.86
CA ALA A 146 1.16 -13.38 -2.29
C ALA A 146 1.06 -14.70 -3.07
N GLU A 147 1.90 -15.69 -2.79
CA GLU A 147 1.83 -17.02 -3.42
C GLU A 147 0.54 -17.75 -3.08
N GLN A 148 0.10 -17.71 -1.81
CA GLN A 148 -1.18 -18.28 -1.39
C GLN A 148 -2.36 -17.60 -2.08
N GLU A 149 -2.34 -16.28 -2.21
CA GLU A 149 -3.37 -15.53 -2.92
C GLU A 149 -3.40 -15.89 -4.42
N ARG A 150 -2.22 -15.99 -5.06
CA ARG A 150 -2.11 -16.43 -6.46
C ARG A 150 -2.63 -17.84 -6.66
N GLN A 151 -2.29 -18.77 -5.77
CA GLN A 151 -2.80 -20.15 -5.81
C GLN A 151 -4.32 -20.20 -5.63
N ARG A 152 -4.88 -19.39 -4.72
CA ARG A 152 -6.34 -19.30 -4.53
C ARG A 152 -7.04 -18.78 -5.79
N LEU A 153 -6.51 -17.71 -6.39
CA LEU A 153 -7.04 -17.15 -7.64
C LEU A 153 -6.92 -18.13 -8.81
N GLU A 154 -5.83 -18.89 -8.89
CA GLU A 154 -5.63 -19.92 -9.90
C GLU A 154 -6.62 -21.08 -9.73
N GLN A 155 -6.85 -21.54 -8.49
CA GLN A 155 -7.86 -22.56 -8.20
C GLN A 155 -9.27 -22.08 -8.57
N GLU A 156 -9.61 -20.83 -8.26
CA GLU A 156 -10.91 -20.26 -8.62
C GLU A 156 -11.10 -20.17 -10.14
N ARG A 157 -10.07 -19.70 -10.87
CA ARG A 157 -10.07 -19.70 -12.34
C ARG A 157 -10.23 -21.10 -12.91
N ARG A 158 -9.45 -22.06 -12.41
CA ARG A 158 -9.53 -23.47 -12.84
C ARG A 158 -10.91 -24.06 -12.57
N GLN A 159 -11.52 -23.76 -11.42
CA GLN A 159 -12.89 -24.22 -11.13
C GLN A 159 -13.92 -23.61 -12.08
N ARG A 160 -13.77 -22.33 -12.44
CA ARG A 160 -14.64 -21.67 -13.42
C ARG A 160 -14.52 -22.32 -14.80
N GLU A 161 -13.29 -22.50 -15.28
CA GLU A 161 -13.01 -23.17 -16.54
C GLU A 161 -13.55 -24.61 -16.56
N LEU A 162 -13.41 -25.36 -15.45
CA LEU A 162 -13.93 -26.71 -15.33
C LEU A 162 -15.46 -26.76 -15.34
N ARG A 163 -16.13 -25.79 -14.68
CA ARG A 163 -17.61 -25.67 -14.74
C ARG A 163 -18.09 -25.32 -16.14
N GLU A 164 -17.42 -24.40 -16.82
CA GLU A 164 -17.73 -24.04 -18.20
C GLU A 164 -17.48 -25.21 -19.17
N ALA A 165 -16.36 -25.93 -19.00
CA ALA A 165 -16.03 -27.11 -19.80
C ALA A 165 -17.04 -28.24 -19.58
N ALA A 166 -17.42 -28.54 -18.32
CA ALA A 166 -18.46 -29.52 -18.02
C ALA A 166 -19.82 -29.11 -18.60
N GLY A 167 -20.14 -27.81 -18.60
CA GLY A 167 -21.32 -27.27 -19.28
C GLY A 167 -21.29 -27.53 -20.79
N ARG A 168 -20.16 -27.27 -21.44
CA ARG A 168 -19.95 -27.55 -22.88
C ARG A 168 -20.04 -29.04 -23.18
N GLU A 169 -19.44 -29.89 -22.35
CA GLU A 169 -19.47 -31.34 -22.51
C GLU A 169 -20.90 -31.88 -22.40
N ARG A 170 -21.71 -31.41 -21.43
CA ARG A 170 -23.13 -31.79 -21.31
C ARG A 170 -23.92 -31.45 -22.57
N LEU A 171 -23.72 -30.26 -23.14
CA LEU A 171 -24.38 -29.85 -24.39
C LEU A 171 -23.94 -30.72 -25.57
N CYS A 172 -22.62 -30.97 -25.69
CA CYS A 172 -22.08 -31.87 -26.72
C CYS A 172 -22.61 -33.30 -26.57
N GLN A 173 -22.68 -33.82 -25.35
CA GLN A 173 -23.19 -35.15 -25.04
C GLN A 173 -24.67 -35.28 -25.37
N ALA A 174 -25.49 -34.31 -24.96
CA ALA A 174 -26.92 -34.28 -25.30
C ALA A 174 -27.13 -34.28 -26.82
N ARG A 175 -26.39 -33.45 -27.56
CA ARG A 175 -26.44 -33.40 -29.03
C ARG A 175 -25.98 -34.72 -29.65
N ALA A 176 -24.94 -35.35 -29.10
CA ALA A 176 -24.45 -36.65 -29.58
C ALA A 176 -25.50 -37.75 -29.37
N SER A 177 -26.16 -37.79 -28.21
CA SER A 177 -27.23 -38.75 -27.91
C SER A 177 -28.45 -38.55 -28.83
N GLU A 178 -28.81 -37.32 -29.15
CA GLU A 178 -29.89 -36.99 -30.10
C GLU A 178 -29.54 -37.46 -31.52
N ILE A 179 -28.32 -37.20 -31.98
CA ILE A 179 -27.83 -37.69 -33.28
C ILE A 179 -27.84 -39.22 -33.33
N GLU A 180 -27.42 -39.88 -32.25
CA GLU A 180 -27.40 -41.34 -32.16
C GLU A 180 -28.82 -41.92 -32.17
N ALA A 181 -29.76 -41.31 -31.42
CA ALA A 181 -31.18 -41.67 -31.46
C ALA A 181 -31.76 -41.52 -32.88
N HIS A 182 -31.49 -40.40 -33.55
CA HIS A 182 -31.91 -40.17 -34.94
C HIS A 182 -31.29 -41.21 -35.90
N LYS A 183 -30.01 -41.57 -35.73
CA LYS A 183 -29.35 -42.65 -36.50
C LYS A 183 -30.00 -44.01 -36.25
N ARG A 184 -30.34 -44.35 -35.01
CA ARG A 184 -31.06 -45.60 -34.65
C ARG A 184 -32.44 -45.66 -35.30
N MET A 185 -33.21 -44.57 -35.24
CA MET A 185 -34.51 -44.46 -35.91
C MET A 185 -34.38 -44.64 -37.43
N ARG A 186 -33.38 -44.01 -38.05
CA ARG A 186 -33.13 -44.16 -39.49
C ARG A 186 -32.70 -45.59 -39.87
N HIS A 187 -31.86 -46.23 -39.06
CA HIS A 187 -31.40 -47.59 -39.31
C HIS A 187 -32.55 -48.61 -39.17
N THR A 188 -33.39 -48.48 -38.14
CA THR A 188 -34.58 -49.32 -37.94
C THR A 188 -35.62 -49.12 -39.05
N ALA A 189 -35.86 -47.89 -39.50
CA ALA A 189 -36.71 -47.59 -40.65
C ALA A 189 -36.14 -48.15 -41.97
N ALA A 190 -34.82 -48.13 -42.14
CA ALA A 190 -34.17 -48.72 -43.31
C ALA A 190 -34.21 -50.26 -43.30
N SER A 191 -34.11 -50.89 -42.13
CA SER A 191 -34.27 -52.35 -42.00
C SER A 191 -35.73 -52.81 -42.10
N GLY A 192 -36.69 -51.97 -41.69
CA GLY A 192 -38.14 -52.25 -41.78
C GLY A 192 -38.81 -51.80 -43.08
N GLY A 193 -38.08 -51.14 -43.98
CA GLY A 193 -38.62 -50.43 -45.13
C GLY A 193 -37.79 -50.58 -46.41
N ALA A 194 -37.41 -51.81 -46.76
CA ALA A 194 -36.89 -52.12 -48.09
C ALA A 194 -38.06 -52.26 -49.08
N SER A 195 -38.71 -51.16 -49.44
CA SER A 195 -39.62 -51.11 -50.59
C SER A 195 -39.61 -49.72 -51.24
N ARG A 196 -38.85 -49.64 -52.33
CA ARG A 196 -39.09 -48.82 -53.52
C ARG A 196 -39.32 -47.31 -53.28
N TRP A 197 -38.24 -46.54 -53.34
CA TRP A 197 -38.32 -45.15 -53.85
C TRP A 197 -37.13 -44.84 -54.76
N ARG A 198 -37.47 -44.54 -56.02
CA ARG A 198 -36.57 -44.21 -57.14
C ARG A 198 -36.29 -42.70 -57.10
N LYS A 199 -35.02 -42.28 -57.17
CA LYS A 199 -34.61 -40.86 -57.17
C LYS A 199 -35.03 -40.13 -58.46
N PRO A 200 -35.64 -38.93 -58.41
CA PRO A 200 -35.63 -38.03 -59.56
C PRO A 200 -34.29 -37.27 -59.63
N ARG A 201 -33.69 -37.28 -60.82
CA ARG A 201 -32.47 -36.57 -61.17
C ARG A 201 -32.85 -35.12 -61.53
N TRP A 202 -32.52 -34.17 -60.66
CA TRP A 202 -32.60 -32.75 -60.99
C TRP A 202 -31.30 -32.32 -61.66
N GLY A 203 -31.39 -31.90 -62.92
CA GLY A 203 -30.28 -31.38 -63.70
C GLY A 203 -30.02 -29.92 -63.36
N ILE A 204 -28.75 -29.60 -63.09
CA ILE A 204 -28.25 -28.24 -62.89
C ILE A 204 -28.28 -27.53 -64.26
N HIS A 205 -29.15 -26.53 -64.42
CA HIS A 205 -29.02 -25.55 -65.48
C HIS A 205 -28.28 -24.33 -64.94
N LEU A 206 -27.04 -24.16 -65.38
CA LEU A 206 -26.30 -22.91 -65.29
C LEU A 206 -26.44 -22.19 -66.63
N SER A 207 -26.98 -20.98 -66.62
CA SER A 207 -26.60 -19.97 -67.60
C SER A 207 -26.67 -18.56 -67.00
N PRO A 208 -25.81 -17.65 -67.48
CA PRO A 208 -25.37 -16.47 -66.75
C PRO A 208 -26.17 -15.24 -67.19
N GLY A 209 -26.48 -14.34 -66.26
CA GLY A 209 -27.08 -13.07 -66.65
C GLY A 209 -27.51 -12.18 -65.50
N HIS A 210 -26.80 -11.08 -65.37
CA HIS A 210 -27.28 -9.75 -64.97
C HIS A 210 -27.75 -9.49 -63.54
N GLY A 211 -27.16 -8.42 -62.99
CA GLY A 211 -27.90 -7.44 -62.20
C GLY A 211 -27.79 -7.62 -60.69
N GLY A 212 -27.03 -6.73 -60.05
CA GLY A 212 -27.06 -6.58 -58.61
C GLY A 212 -28.48 -6.29 -58.11
N ALA A 213 -28.86 -6.98 -57.05
CA ALA A 213 -29.91 -6.55 -56.13
C ALA A 213 -29.64 -7.23 -54.79
N ALA A 214 -29.29 -6.40 -53.81
CA ALA A 214 -29.23 -6.76 -52.41
C ALA A 214 -30.60 -7.29 -51.97
N TRP A 215 -30.64 -8.50 -51.39
CA TRP A 215 -31.77 -8.96 -50.60
C TRP A 215 -31.38 -8.85 -49.13
N ALA A 216 -31.67 -7.70 -48.54
CA ALA A 216 -31.77 -7.57 -47.10
C ALA A 216 -33.08 -8.22 -46.67
N LEU A 217 -33.00 -9.26 -45.84
CA LEU A 217 -34.14 -9.75 -45.08
C LEU A 217 -34.46 -8.75 -43.95
N PRO A 218 -35.73 -8.34 -43.75
CA PRO A 218 -36.11 -7.51 -42.62
C PRO A 218 -36.38 -8.41 -41.40
N CYS A 219 -35.44 -8.48 -40.46
CA CYS A 219 -35.73 -8.94 -39.10
C CYS A 219 -36.27 -7.76 -38.29
N ALA A 220 -37.57 -7.73 -38.03
CA ALA A 220 -38.18 -6.82 -37.07
C ALA A 220 -37.81 -7.23 -35.63
N PRO A 221 -37.33 -6.32 -34.75
CA PRO A 221 -37.13 -6.63 -33.34
C PRO A 221 -38.41 -6.40 -32.54
N GLY A 222 -38.75 -7.35 -31.66
CA GLY A 222 -39.80 -7.18 -30.65
C GLY A 222 -39.37 -6.19 -29.55
N PRO A 223 -40.32 -5.64 -28.76
CA PRO A 223 -40.12 -4.38 -28.06
C PRO A 223 -39.63 -4.56 -26.62
N TRP A 224 -38.54 -5.29 -26.36
CA TRP A 224 -37.96 -5.37 -25.01
C TRP A 224 -36.46 -5.69 -25.02
N LEU A 225 -35.63 -4.88 -25.69
CA LEU A 225 -34.19 -4.89 -25.47
C LEU A 225 -33.64 -3.47 -25.66
N THR A 226 -33.10 -2.91 -24.59
CA THR A 226 -32.17 -1.79 -24.64
C THR A 226 -31.04 -2.09 -25.64
N PRO A 227 -30.60 -1.12 -26.47
CA PRO A 227 -29.54 -1.37 -27.43
C PRO A 227 -28.22 -1.61 -26.70
N CYS A 228 -27.79 -2.87 -26.60
CA CYS A 228 -26.39 -3.20 -26.37
C CYS A 228 -25.60 -2.82 -27.63
N PRO A 229 -24.50 -2.06 -27.52
CA PRO A 229 -23.59 -1.87 -28.64
C PRO A 229 -23.16 -3.23 -29.17
N LEU A 230 -23.39 -3.47 -30.46
CA LEU A 230 -22.95 -4.68 -31.14
C LEU A 230 -21.43 -4.81 -30.91
N PRO A 231 -20.90 -5.98 -30.48
CA PRO A 231 -19.49 -6.18 -30.14
C PRO A 231 -18.47 -5.89 -31.27
N GLY A 232 -18.92 -5.49 -32.46
CA GLY A 232 -18.08 -5.14 -33.59
C GLY A 232 -17.95 -3.63 -33.85
N GLN A 233 -18.89 -2.79 -33.39
CA GLN A 233 -18.90 -1.37 -33.79
C GLN A 233 -17.94 -0.54 -32.94
N GLU A 234 -17.91 -0.78 -31.62
CA GLU A 234 -16.95 -0.13 -30.70
C GLU A 234 -15.50 -0.55 -31.02
N ALA A 235 -15.28 -1.83 -31.31
CA ALA A 235 -13.98 -2.34 -31.72
C ALA A 235 -13.51 -1.69 -33.04
N ALA A 236 -14.40 -1.51 -34.01
CA ALA A 236 -14.08 -0.83 -35.27
C ALA A 236 -13.75 0.65 -35.06
N THR A 237 -14.49 1.37 -34.21
CA THR A 237 -14.20 2.78 -33.88
C THR A 237 -12.86 2.93 -33.15
N LEU A 238 -12.55 2.04 -32.20
CA LEU A 238 -11.26 2.00 -31.50
C LEU A 238 -10.08 1.61 -32.42
N ILE A 239 -10.33 0.83 -33.48
CA ILE A 239 -9.33 0.51 -34.49
C ILE A 239 -9.12 1.70 -35.44
N ALA A 240 -10.17 2.43 -35.79
CA ALA A 240 -10.10 3.60 -36.66
C ALA A 240 -9.42 4.82 -36.02
N GLN A 241 -9.43 4.93 -34.68
CA GLN A 241 -8.70 5.98 -33.94
C GLN A 241 -7.18 5.75 -33.88
N ARG A 242 -6.67 4.62 -34.38
CA ARG A 242 -5.23 4.31 -34.36
C ARG A 242 -4.53 5.07 -35.48
N ALA A 243 -3.47 5.81 -35.13
CA ALA A 243 -2.68 6.58 -36.08
C ALA A 243 -1.94 5.73 -37.12
N VAL A 244 -1.74 4.43 -36.84
CA VAL A 244 -1.02 3.50 -37.74
C VAL A 244 -1.79 2.19 -37.83
N ASN A 245 -2.09 1.76 -39.06
CA ASN A 245 -2.71 0.47 -39.32
C ASN A 245 -1.64 -0.65 -39.26
N PRO A 246 -1.78 -1.64 -38.38
CA PRO A 246 -0.77 -2.69 -38.22
C PRO A 246 -0.55 -3.53 -39.47
N ARG A 247 -1.56 -3.62 -40.35
CA ARG A 247 -1.44 -4.34 -41.63
C ARG A 247 -0.48 -3.64 -42.59
N ASP A 248 -0.33 -2.33 -42.49
CA ASP A 248 0.57 -1.54 -43.33
C ASP A 248 2.02 -1.64 -42.86
N ILE A 249 2.26 -1.83 -41.56
CA ILE A 249 3.60 -2.11 -41.00
C ILE A 249 4.17 -3.42 -41.57
N PHE A 250 3.34 -4.47 -41.64
CA PHE A 250 3.76 -5.74 -42.22
C PHE A 250 4.00 -5.65 -43.73
N LYS A 251 3.16 -4.92 -44.47
CA LYS A 251 3.36 -4.69 -45.90
C LYS A 251 4.60 -3.86 -46.21
N GLN A 252 4.93 -2.88 -45.36
CA GLN A 252 6.17 -2.12 -45.48
C GLN A 252 7.39 -3.00 -45.21
N ARG A 253 7.30 -3.92 -44.24
CA ARG A 253 8.35 -4.90 -43.94
C ARG A 253 8.51 -5.98 -45.03
N GLU A 254 7.45 -6.33 -45.75
CA GLU A 254 7.58 -7.21 -46.93
C GLU A 254 8.17 -6.49 -48.14
N ARG A 255 8.02 -5.16 -48.23
CA ARG A 255 8.67 -4.32 -49.26
C ARG A 255 10.14 -3.99 -48.94
N ALA A 256 10.45 -3.78 -47.67
CA ALA A 256 11.81 -3.57 -47.19
C ALA A 256 12.42 -4.92 -46.80
N GLY A 257 13.20 -5.52 -47.71
CA GLY A 257 13.88 -6.80 -47.47
C GLY A 257 14.69 -6.82 -46.16
N PRO A 258 15.08 -8.01 -45.67
CA PRO A 258 15.63 -8.20 -44.33
C PRO A 258 17.03 -7.56 -44.22
N GLY A 259 17.10 -6.29 -43.84
CA GLY A 259 18.37 -5.60 -43.71
C GLY A 259 18.36 -4.24 -43.02
N ASP A 260 17.21 -3.60 -42.77
CA ASP A 260 17.19 -2.26 -42.19
C ASP A 260 16.41 -2.21 -40.87
N THR A 261 17.13 -2.29 -39.75
CA THR A 261 16.60 -2.00 -38.41
C THR A 261 16.97 -0.57 -38.01
N GLY A 262 16.18 0.39 -38.47
CA GLY A 262 16.15 1.75 -37.92
C GLY A 262 15.24 1.83 -36.71
N LEU A 263 15.81 2.12 -35.54
CA LEU A 263 15.09 2.36 -34.28
C LEU A 263 14.17 3.60 -34.38
N PRO A 264 12.89 3.54 -33.96
CA PRO A 264 12.09 4.74 -33.81
C PRO A 264 12.41 5.43 -32.46
N ALA A 265 12.78 6.71 -32.55
CA ALA A 265 12.92 7.63 -31.41
C ALA A 265 11.56 7.88 -30.74
N GLN A 266 11.53 7.88 -29.40
CA GLN A 266 10.38 8.30 -28.61
C GLN A 266 10.14 9.82 -28.76
N PRO A 267 8.88 10.28 -28.85
CA PRO A 267 8.57 11.69 -28.68
C PRO A 267 8.41 12.01 -27.18
N GLY A 268 8.96 13.17 -26.79
CA GLY A 268 8.57 13.89 -25.58
C GLY A 268 7.28 14.67 -25.75
#